data_AF-A0A4R6TD79-F1
#
_entry.id   AF-A0A4R6TD79-F1
#
_cell.length_a   1.000
_cell.length_b   1.000
_cell.length_c   1.000
_cell.angle_alpha   90.00
_cell.angle_beta   90.00
_cell.angle_gamma   90.00
#
_symmetry.space_group_name_H-M   'P 1'
#
loop_
_entity.id
_entity.type
_entity.pdbx_description
1 polymer ?
#
loop_
_entity_poly.entity_id
_entity_poly.type
_entity_poly.pdbx_seq_one_letter_code
_entity_poly.pdbx_strand_id
1 'polypeptide(L)' 'MPQIKSKEEALQVLSGLEEKTLIRVAELSTNKKALGYFSNPFQYSVLKGFLK' A
#
# COMPACT_ATOMS: atom_id res chain seq x y z
N MET A 1 -0.02 -10.83 7.84
CA MET A 1 0.17 -10.31 6.46
C MET A 1 1.57 -10.69 6.01
N PRO A 2 1.74 -11.23 4.78
CA PRO A 2 3.05 -11.51 4.21
C PRO A 2 3.89 -10.23 4.09
N GLN A 3 5.21 -10.36 4.25
CA GLN A 3 6.13 -9.24 4.14
C GLN A 3 6.71 -9.20 2.73
N ILE A 4 6.32 -8.20 1.95
CA ILE A 4 6.90 -7.91 0.63
C ILE A 4 8.29 -7.30 0.81
N LYS A 5 9.30 -7.82 0.10
CA LYS A 5 10.72 -7.51 0.31
C LYS A 5 11.38 -6.76 -0.83
N SER A 6 10.78 -6.76 -2.02
CA SER A 6 11.31 -6.04 -3.19
C SER A 6 10.23 -5.25 -3.94
N LYS A 7 10.68 -4.36 -4.83
CA LYS A 7 9.79 -3.61 -5.71
C LYS A 7 9.09 -4.53 -6.70
N GLU A 8 9.80 -5.53 -7.22
CA GLU A 8 9.28 -6.49 -8.19
C GLU A 8 8.16 -7.33 -7.58
N GLU A 9 8.35 -7.80 -6.35
CA GLU A 9 7.32 -8.53 -5.59
C GLU A 9 6.10 -7.65 -5.33
N ALA A 10 6.30 -6.37 -4.97
CA ALA A 10 5.22 -5.41 -4.79
C ALA A 10 4.40 -5.21 -6.07
N LEU A 11 5.08 -5.01 -7.20
CA LEU A 11 4.43 -4.83 -8.50
C LEU A 11 3.68 -6.09 -8.95
N GLN A 12 4.24 -7.27 -8.72
CA GLN A 12 3.57 -8.53 -9.03
C GLN A 12 2.27 -8.68 -8.24
N VAL A 13 2.30 -8.43 -6.92
CA VAL A 13 1.10 -8.48 -6.08
C VAL A 13 0.06 -7.46 -6.51
N LEU A 14 0.49 -6.21 -6.79
CA LEU A 14 -0.42 -5.15 -7.25
C LEU A 14 -1.05 -5.49 -8.60
N SER A 15 -0.27 -6.05 -9.54
CA SER A 15 -0.75 -6.40 -10.88
C SER A 15 -1.84 -7.46 -10.90
N GLY A 16 -1.96 -8.27 -9.84
CA GLY A 16 -3.02 -9.27 -9.69
C GLY A 16 -4.33 -8.71 -9.14
N LEU A 17 -4.41 -7.43 -8.78
CA LEU A 17 -5.63 -6.80 -8.29
C LEU A 17 -6.59 -6.45 -9.42
N GLU A 18 -7.89 -6.42 -9.13
CA GLU A 18 -8.90 -5.92 -10.07
C GLU A 18 -8.61 -4.47 -10.47
N GLU A 19 -8.93 -4.10 -11.71
CA GLU A 19 -8.69 -2.77 -12.29
C GLU A 19 -9.22 -1.64 -11.40
N LYS A 20 -10.45 -1.77 -10.91
CA LYS A 20 -11.06 -0.77 -10.02
C LYS A 20 -10.28 -0.59 -8.71
N THR A 21 -9.67 -1.66 -8.20
CA THR A 21 -8.84 -1.62 -7.00
C THR A 21 -7.50 -0.96 -7.29
N LEU A 22 -6.88 -1.28 -8.43
CA LEU A 22 -5.65 -0.63 -8.91
C LEU A 22 -5.82 0.89 -9.04
N ILE A 23 -6.92 1.34 -9.65
CA ILE A 23 -7.24 2.76 -9.81
C ILE A 23 -7.30 3.46 -8.44
N ARG A 24 -8.04 2.90 -7.48
CA ARG A 24 -8.17 3.45 -6.12
C ARG A 24 -6.84 3.52 -5.37
N VAL A 25 -6.00 2.50 -5.51
CA VAL A 25 -4.65 2.48 -4.91
C VAL A 25 -3.77 3.55 -5.54
N ALA A 26 -3.84 3.72 -6.87
CA ALA A 26 -3.09 4.75 -7.59
C ALA A 26 -3.53 6.16 -7.16
N GLU A 27 -4.84 6.43 -7.08
CA GLU A 27 -5.40 7.70 -6.59
C GLU A 27 -4.89 8.01 -5.17
N LEU A 28 -4.97 7.05 -4.24
CA LEU A 28 -4.45 7.22 -2.88
C LEU A 28 -2.95 7.50 -2.87
N SER A 29 -2.18 6.84 -3.73
CA SER A 29 -0.72 7.02 -3.81
C SER A 29 -0.31 8.42 -4.28
N THR A 30 -1.16 9.12 -5.05
CA THR A 30 -0.93 10.52 -5.45
C THR A 30 -1.21 11.53 -4.34
N ASN A 31 -1.94 11.13 -3.29
CA ASN A 31 -2.25 12.00 -2.15
C ASN A 31 -1.11 11.99 -1.13
N LYS A 32 -0.44 13.14 -0.94
CA LYS A 32 0.70 13.26 0.00
C LYS A 32 0.39 12.85 1.44
N LYS A 33 -0.84 13.06 1.92
CA LYS A 33 -1.24 12.65 3.28
C LYS A 33 -1.38 11.14 3.37
N ALA A 34 -2.01 10.51 2.37
CA ALA A 34 -2.14 9.05 2.32
C ALA A 34 -0.78 8.38 2.14
N LEU A 35 0.09 8.94 1.30
CA LEU A 35 1.47 8.46 1.11
C LEU A 35 2.26 8.44 2.43
N GLY A 36 2.01 9.42 3.33
CA GLY A 36 2.60 9.48 4.66
C GLY A 36 2.44 8.19 5.47
N TYR A 37 1.27 7.54 5.39
CA TYR A 37 1.02 6.26 6.07
C TYR A 37 1.86 5.10 5.54
N PHE A 38 2.37 5.20 4.31
CA PHE A 38 3.22 4.17 3.70
C PHE A 38 4.72 4.50 3.77
N SER A 39 5.07 5.79 3.83
CA SER A 39 6.47 6.24 3.91
C SER A 39 7.01 6.38 5.34
N ASN A 40 6.15 6.49 6.35
CA ASN A 40 6.55 6.58 7.76
C ASN A 40 6.32 5.23 8.48
N PRO A 41 7.36 4.58 9.04
CA PRO A 41 7.24 3.28 9.71
C PRO A 41 6.25 3.24 10.87
N PHE A 42 6.14 4.32 11.65
CA PHE A 42 5.21 4.40 12.78
C PHE A 42 3.76 4.49 12.29
N GLN A 43 3.48 5.37 11.32
CA GLN A 43 2.15 5.50 10.74
C GLN A 43 1.71 4.21 10.03
N TYR A 44 2.64 3.54 9.36
CA TYR A 44 2.38 2.24 8.74
C TYR A 44 2.05 1.15 9.76
N SER A 45 2.77 1.13 10.88
CA SER A 45 2.51 0.21 11.99
C SER A 45 1.12 0.45 12.60
N VAL A 46 0.76 1.72 12.83
CA VAL A 46 -0.58 2.12 13.32
C VAL A 46 -1.67 1.68 12.34
N LEU A 47 -1.49 1.93 11.04
CA LEU A 47 -2.43 1.50 10.00
C LEU A 47 -2.63 -0.02 10.01
N LYS A 48 -1.56 -0.82 10.12
CA LYS A 48 -1.67 -2.28 10.25
C LYS A 48 -2.44 -2.70 11.50
N GLY A 49 -2.34 -1.94 12.59
CA GLY A 49 -3.08 -2.20 13.83
C GLY A 49 -4.59 -2.07 13.67
N PHE A 50 -5.06 -1.10 12.87
CA PHE A 50 -6.49 -0.92 12.57
C PHE A 50 -7.07 -1.97 11.62
N LEU A 51 -6.23 -2.65 10.86
CA LEU A 51 -6.63 -3.66 9.86
C LEU A 51 -6.56 -5.10 10.41
N LYS A 52 -6.27 -5.26 11.70
CA LYS A 52 -6.39 -6.53 12.43
C LYS A 52 -7.77 -6.64 13.08
#